data_AF-A0A536CEG0-F1
#
_entry.id   AF-A0A536CEG0-F1
#
_cell.length_a   1.000
_cell.length_b   1.000
_cell.length_c   1.000
_cell.angle_alpha   90.00
_cell.angle_beta   90.00
_cell.angle_gamma   90.00
#
_symmetry.space_group_name_H-M   'P 1'
#
loop_
_entity.id
_entity.type
_entity.pdbx_description
1 polymer ?
#
loop_
_entity_poly.entity_id
_entity_poly.type
_entity_poly.pdbx_seq_one_letter_code
_entity_poly.pdbx_strand_id
1 'polypeptide(L)'
;MIPVVVGSRFVAKYPTGGGNFWVPLQYLLGLRALGVEAYWLELLWPQSDVARARRSLQTFQCYVEALGVAQWIAIVLFPDNEYDDPSGREEHYGACTKDLWARARDGLLLNL
;
A
#
# COMPACT_ATOMS: atom_id res chain seq x y z
N MET A 1 9.84 11.10 16.73
CA MET A 1 9.03 11.73 15.66
C MET A 1 7.88 10.78 15.36
N ILE A 2 6.66 11.27 15.17
CA ILE A 2 5.49 10.42 14.90
C ILE A 2 5.63 9.84 13.48
N PRO A 3 5.54 8.51 13.28
CA PRO A 3 5.60 7.94 11.95
C PRO A 3 4.34 8.30 11.15
N VAL A 4 4.49 8.48 9.84
CA VAL A 4 3.37 8.79 8.95
C VAL A 4 3.08 7.58 8.07
N VAL A 5 1.82 7.17 8.02
CA VAL A 5 1.35 6.12 7.12
C VAL A 5 0.50 6.77 6.04
N VAL A 6 0.94 6.71 4.79
CA VAL A 6 0.15 7.08 3.62
C VAL A 6 -0.72 5.88 3.27
N GLY A 7 -2.02 5.97 3.53
CA GLY A 7 -2.98 4.91 3.22
C GLY A 7 -3.66 5.17 1.87
N SER A 8 -3.74 4.17 1.02
CA SER A 8 -4.57 4.22 -0.19
C SER A 8 -5.13 2.85 -0.57
N ARG A 9 -6.11 2.86 -1.47
CA ARG A 9 -6.88 1.66 -1.89
C ARG A 9 -7.18 1.60 -3.38
N PHE A 10 -6.47 2.40 -4.18
CA PHE A 10 -6.81 2.63 -5.58
C PHE A 10 -5.65 2.37 -6.54
N VAL A 11 -4.41 2.34 -6.05
CA VAL A 11 -3.24 2.24 -6.93
C VAL A 11 -3.00 0.80 -7.34
N ALA A 12 -2.99 -0.15 -6.40
CA ALA A 12 -2.79 -1.56 -6.72
C ALA A 12 -3.97 -2.15 -7.51
N LYS A 13 -5.15 -1.53 -7.47
CA LYS A 13 -6.30 -1.90 -8.30
C LYS A 13 -6.10 -1.55 -9.78
N TYR A 14 -5.42 -0.45 -10.06
CA TYR A 14 -5.17 0.04 -11.42
C TYR A 14 -3.77 0.68 -11.53
N PRO A 15 -2.70 -0.13 -11.47
CA PRO A 15 -1.33 0.37 -11.36
C PRO A 15 -0.86 1.08 -12.62
N THR A 16 -1.44 0.76 -13.78
CA THR A 16 -1.13 1.38 -15.07
C THR A 16 -1.93 2.67 -15.32
N GLY A 17 -2.81 3.06 -14.39
CA GLY A 17 -3.56 4.31 -14.47
C GLY A 17 -2.66 5.52 -14.38
N GLY A 18 -2.65 6.34 -15.43
CA GLY A 18 -1.80 7.54 -15.52
C GLY A 18 -2.00 8.45 -14.31
N GLY A 19 -0.94 8.61 -13.52
CA GLY A 19 -0.90 9.50 -12.35
C GLY A 19 -1.35 8.88 -11.02
N ASN A 20 -2.10 7.78 -11.00
CA ASN A 20 -2.57 7.17 -9.74
C ASN A 20 -1.41 6.78 -8.83
N PHE A 21 -0.38 6.15 -9.42
CA PHE A 21 0.81 5.73 -8.69
C PHE A 21 1.58 6.92 -8.10
N TRP A 22 1.58 8.06 -8.80
CA TRP A 22 2.32 9.25 -8.37
C TRP A 22 1.76 9.86 -7.09
N VAL A 23 0.44 9.77 -6.88
CA VAL A 23 -0.23 10.49 -5.78
C VAL A 23 0.27 10.04 -4.40
N PRO A 24 0.29 8.74 -4.02
CA PRO A 24 0.88 8.33 -2.74
C PRO A 24 2.41 8.37 -2.75
N LEU A 25 3.03 8.10 -3.91
CA LEU A 25 4.49 8.08 -4.04
C LEU A 25 5.14 9.42 -3.70
N GLN A 26 4.57 10.54 -4.17
CA GLN A 26 5.14 11.86 -3.88
C GLN A 26 5.09 12.21 -2.38
N TYR A 27 4.04 11.76 -1.66
CA TYR A 27 3.98 11.93 -0.20
C TYR A 27 5.03 11.08 0.49
N LEU A 28 5.15 9.79 0.11
CA LEU A 28 6.15 8.89 0.67
C LEU A 28 7.57 9.46 0.49
N LEU A 29 7.93 9.85 -0.73
CA LEU A 29 9.25 10.38 -1.06
C LEU A 29 9.50 11.73 -0.39
N GLY A 30 8.53 12.65 -0.44
CA GLY A 30 8.66 13.98 0.16
C GLY A 30 8.83 13.92 1.68
N LEU A 31 8.04 13.10 2.37
CA LEU A 31 8.15 12.91 3.82
C LEU A 31 9.51 12.32 4.20
N ARG A 32 9.99 11.30 3.46
CA ARG A 32 11.30 10.71 3.72
C ARG A 32 12.46 11.68 3.45
N ALA A 33 12.34 12.52 2.43
CA ALA A 33 13.32 13.58 2.16
C ALA A 33 13.40 14.61 3.30
N LEU A 34 12.31 14.82 4.03
CA LEU A 34 12.26 15.67 5.23
C LEU A 34 12.74 14.95 6.51
N GLY A 35 13.18 13.70 6.43
CA GLY A 35 13.58 12.90 7.58
C GLY A 35 12.42 12.32 8.39
N VAL A 36 11.19 12.38 7.85
CA VAL A 36 10.03 11.75 8.48
C VAL A 36 10.06 10.25 8.19
N GLU A 37 9.84 9.46 9.24
CA GLU A 37 9.63 8.03 9.10
C GLU A 37 8.26 7.78 8.46
N ALA A 38 8.23 7.55 7.14
CA ALA A 38 6.99 7.43 6.38
C ALA A 38 6.83 6.08 5.67
N TYR A 39 5.64 5.49 5.70
CA TYR A 39 5.32 4.25 5.02
C TYR A 39 4.10 4.43 4.13
N TRP A 40 3.98 3.60 3.09
CA TRP A 40 2.77 3.52 2.30
C TRP A 40 2.07 2.18 2.56
N LEU A 41 0.83 2.23 3.02
CA LEU A 41 -0.07 1.09 3.15
C LEU A 41 -1.07 1.10 1.96
N GLU A 42 -0.93 0.13 1.06
CA GLU A 42 -1.86 -0.07 -0.06
C GLU A 42 -2.81 -1.23 0.22
N LEU A 43 -4.11 -0.97 0.14
CA LEU A 43 -5.16 -1.96 0.38
C LEU A 43 -5.80 -2.39 -0.95
N LEU A 44 -5.96 -3.70 -1.15
CA LEU A 44 -6.46 -4.26 -2.40
C LEU A 44 -7.60 -5.26 -2.15
N TRP A 45 -8.76 -4.96 -2.74
CA TRP A 45 -9.90 -5.90 -2.83
C TRP A 45 -10.11 -6.33 -4.29
N PRO A 46 -10.43 -7.62 -4.53
CA PRO A 46 -10.47 -8.20 -5.87
C PRO A 46 -11.67 -7.83 -6.72
N GLN A 47 -12.75 -7.29 -6.12
CA GLN A 47 -13.99 -6.94 -6.83
C GLN A 47 -14.50 -8.09 -7.71
N SER A 48 -14.72 -9.24 -7.07
CA SER A 48 -15.17 -10.49 -7.69
C SER A 48 -14.18 -11.13 -8.70
N ASP A 49 -13.00 -10.57 -8.96
CA ASP A 49 -11.94 -11.17 -9.81
C ASP A 49 -10.56 -11.16 -9.12
N VAL A 50 -10.32 -12.20 -8.32
CA VAL A 50 -9.04 -12.40 -7.60
C VAL A 50 -7.86 -12.55 -8.55
N ALA A 51 -8.05 -13.18 -9.71
CA ALA A 51 -6.98 -13.38 -10.67
C ALA A 51 -6.51 -12.03 -11.25
N ARG A 52 -7.43 -11.12 -11.56
CA ARG A 52 -7.10 -9.74 -11.95
C ARG A 52 -6.44 -8.97 -10.84
N ALA A 53 -6.91 -9.11 -9.60
CA ALA A 53 -6.28 -8.48 -8.44
C ALA A 53 -4.82 -8.90 -8.31
N ARG A 54 -4.52 -10.20 -8.42
CA ARG A 54 -3.14 -10.71 -8.37
C ARG A 54 -2.26 -10.21 -9.51
N ARG A 55 -2.78 -10.11 -10.75
CA ARG A 55 -2.04 -9.51 -11.88
C ARG A 55 -1.72 -8.02 -11.63
N SER A 56 -2.66 -7.30 -11.05
CA SER A 56 -2.49 -5.87 -10.73
C SER A 56 -1.49 -5.69 -9.58
N LEU A 57 -1.57 -6.54 -8.55
CA LEU A 57 -0.58 -6.63 -7.47
C LEU A 57 0.83 -6.89 -8.02
N GLN A 58 1.00 -7.86 -8.91
CA GLN A 58 2.30 -8.16 -9.52
C GLN A 58 2.85 -6.96 -10.30
N THR A 59 2.00 -6.28 -11.08
CA THR A 59 2.41 -5.08 -11.83
C THR A 59 2.84 -3.96 -10.87
N PHE A 60 2.08 -3.74 -9.80
CA PHE A 60 2.40 -2.77 -8.76
C PHE A 60 3.73 -3.12 -8.07
N GLN A 61 3.96 -4.39 -7.74
CA GLN A 61 5.21 -4.90 -7.16
C GLN A 61 6.41 -4.60 -8.08
N CYS A 62 6.30 -4.87 -9.38
CA CYS A 62 7.35 -4.53 -10.34
C CYS A 62 7.68 -3.03 -10.34
N TYR A 63 6.69 -2.14 -10.21
CA TYR A 63 6.93 -0.70 -10.15
C TYR A 63 7.62 -0.26 -8.87
N VAL A 64 7.20 -0.76 -7.70
CA VAL A 64 7.84 -0.39 -6.42
C VAL A 64 9.27 -0.90 -6.33
N GLU A 65 9.55 -2.08 -6.89
CA GLU A 65 10.90 -2.64 -6.97
C GLU A 65 11.78 -1.82 -7.93
N ALA A 66 11.28 -1.50 -9.13
CA ALA A 66 12.02 -0.70 -10.11
C ALA A 66 12.36 0.71 -9.59
N LEU A 67 11.54 1.26 -8.69
CA LEU A 67 11.75 2.56 -8.05
C LEU A 67 12.61 2.49 -6.78
N GLY A 68 12.96 1.30 -6.29
CA GLY A 68 13.78 1.13 -5.08
C GLY A 68 13.10 1.56 -3.77
N VAL A 69 11.77 1.50 -3.73
CA VAL A 69 10.95 1.96 -2.58
C VAL A 69 10.23 0.82 -1.86
N ALA A 70 10.39 -0.42 -2.32
CA ALA A 70 9.66 -1.59 -1.81
C ALA A 70 9.77 -1.77 -0.28
N GLN A 71 10.91 -1.42 0.33
CA GLN A 71 11.12 -1.53 1.77
C GLN A 71 10.27 -0.57 2.63
N TRP A 72 9.56 0.39 2.00
CA TRP A 72 8.70 1.36 2.69
C TRP A 72 7.22 1.19 2.36
N ILE A 73 6.89 0.20 1.53
CA ILE A 73 5.54 -0.02 1.05
C ILE A 73 5.06 -1.37 1.56
N ALA A 74 3.91 -1.39 2.22
CA ALA A 74 3.20 -2.59 2.58
C ALA A 74 1.92 -2.69 1.76
N ILE A 75 1.60 -3.90 1.31
CA ILE A 75 0.40 -4.16 0.54
C ILE A 75 -0.41 -5.23 1.28
N VAL A 76 -1.71 -5.01 1.40
CA VAL A 76 -2.65 -5.97 1.97
C VAL A 76 -3.68 -6.33 0.91
N LEU A 77 -3.68 -7.60 0.50
CA LEU A 77 -4.69 -8.17 -0.38
C LEU A 77 -5.74 -8.89 0.47
N PHE A 78 -7.01 -8.60 0.21
CA PHE A 78 -8.15 -9.28 0.81
C PHE A 78 -8.80 -10.20 -0.24
N PRO A 79 -8.28 -11.40 -0.49
CA PRO A 79 -8.70 -12.27 -1.60
C PRO A 79 -10.15 -12.76 -1.48
N ASP A 80 -10.66 -12.90 -0.26
CA ASP A 80 -11.97 -13.49 0.01
C ASP A 80 -13.05 -12.44 0.32
N ASN A 81 -12.67 -11.15 0.38
CA ASN A 81 -13.57 -10.09 0.82
C ASN A 81 -13.97 -9.18 -0.35
N GLU A 82 -15.20 -8.70 -0.30
CA GLU A 82 -15.59 -7.52 -1.04
C GLU A 82 -15.39 -6.26 -0.18
N TYR A 83 -15.62 -5.10 -0.79
CA TYR A 83 -15.32 -3.80 -0.19
C TYR A 83 -15.97 -3.67 1.21
N ASP A 84 -15.20 -3.25 2.21
CA ASP A 84 -15.63 -3.07 3.62
C ASP A 84 -16.20 -4.31 4.34
N ASP A 85 -16.01 -5.54 3.82
CA ASP A 85 -16.46 -6.78 4.48
C ASP A 85 -15.49 -7.19 5.61
N PRO A 86 -15.94 -7.70 6.79
CA PRO A 86 -15.09 -7.96 7.94
C PRO A 86 -14.03 -9.03 7.65
N SER A 87 -12.87 -8.91 8.32
CA SER A 87 -11.61 -9.61 8.02
C SER A 87 -11.77 -11.12 7.77
N GLY A 88 -11.55 -11.52 6.51
CA GLY A 88 -11.29 -12.90 6.09
C GLY A 88 -9.80 -13.24 6.16
N ARG A 89 -9.29 -14.09 5.26
CA ARG A 89 -7.85 -14.40 5.16
C ARG A 89 -7.14 -13.29 4.38
N GLU A 90 -6.48 -12.34 5.04
CA GLU A 90 -5.62 -11.36 4.33
C GLU A 90 -4.23 -11.91 3.98
N GLU A 91 -3.67 -11.38 2.89
CA GLU A 91 -2.30 -11.65 2.44
C GLU A 91 -1.47 -10.36 2.48
N HIS A 92 -0.27 -10.44 3.03
CA HIS A 92 0.62 -9.29 3.23
C HIS A 92 1.86 -9.38 2.35
N TYR A 93 2.24 -8.24 1.75
CA TYR A 93 3.42 -8.12 0.88
C TYR A 93 4.23 -6.86 1.18
N GLY A 94 5.52 -6.85 0.83
CA GLY A 94 6.40 -5.69 0.95
C GLY A 94 7.05 -5.57 2.32
N ALA A 95 7.20 -4.33 2.80
CA ALA A 95 7.75 -4.01 4.12
C ALA A 95 7.09 -4.87 5.22
N CYS A 96 7.85 -5.22 6.27
CA CYS A 96 7.35 -6.05 7.38
C CYS A 96 6.06 -5.47 7.94
N THR A 97 4.92 -6.05 7.58
CA THR A 97 3.60 -5.54 7.95
C THR A 97 3.37 -5.58 9.45
N LYS A 98 3.97 -6.56 10.15
CA LYS A 98 3.95 -6.61 11.62
C LYS A 98 4.61 -5.38 12.25
N ASP A 99 5.73 -4.92 11.70
CA ASP A 99 6.41 -3.71 12.19
C ASP A 99 5.65 -2.46 11.78
N LEU A 100 5.05 -2.44 10.58
CA LEU A 100 4.20 -1.34 10.13
C LEU A 100 2.99 -1.15 11.04
N TRP A 101 2.25 -2.21 11.37
CA TRP A 101 1.07 -2.10 12.23
C TRP A 101 1.44 -1.61 13.64
N ALA A 102 2.57 -2.07 14.18
CA ALA A 102 3.08 -1.56 15.44
C ALA A 102 3.38 -0.05 15.36
N ARG A 103 4.04 0.41 14.29
CA ARG A 103 4.35 1.83 14.05
C ARG A 103 3.09 2.67 13.76
N ALA A 104 2.11 2.10 13.06
CA ALA A 104 0.88 2.77 12.66
C ALA A 104 -0.05 3.06 13.85
N ARG A 105 -0.05 2.22 14.89
CA ARG A 105 -0.89 2.40 16.08
C ARG A 105 -0.66 3.74 16.77
N ASP A 106 0.59 4.18 16.81
CA ASP A 106 0.99 5.45 17.43
C ASP A 106 1.33 6.52 16.36
N GLY A 107 0.97 6.25 15.10
CA GLY A 107 1.31 7.05 13.93
C GLY A 107 0.19 7.98 13.44
N LEU A 108 0.52 8.83 12.47
CA LEU A 108 -0.44 9.65 11.74
C LEU A 108 -0.84 8.94 10.44
N LEU A 109 -2.12 8.71 10.22
CA LEU A 109 -2.64 8.22 8.94
C LEU A 109 -2.98 9.39 8.01
N LEU A 110 -2.30 9.46 6.87
CA LEU A 110 -2.71 10.27 5.73
C LEU A 110 -3.55 9.38 4.80
N ASN A 111 -4.87 9.51 4.86
CA ASN A 111 -5.82 8.71 4.09
C ASN A 111 -6.09 9.35 2.72
N LEU A 112 -5.80 8.65 1.63
CA LEU A 112 -5.94 9.10 0.24
C LEU A 112 -7.02 8.32 -0.53
#